data_AF-W4FI19-F1
#
_entry.id   AF-W4FI19-F1
#
_cell.length_a   1.000
_cell.length_b   1.000
_cell.length_c   1.000
_cell.angle_alpha   90.00
_cell.angle_beta   90.00
_cell.angle_gamma   90.00
#
_symmetry.space_group_name_H-M   'P 1'
#
loop_
_entity.id
_entity.type
_entity.pdbx_description
1 polymer ?
#
loop_
_entity_poly.entity_id
_entity_poly.type
_entity_poly.pdbx_seq_one_letter_code
_entity_poly.pdbx_strand_id
1 'polypeptide(L)'
;MSPEELTFTLVLLALYAVPSTFLVLRRLFTDPKGCLTKFFVLNFVVLLLSFFFVWQLVEAIQTSDMIAFDPYEILNIPGYSTKKSIRKAYRALSQQLHPDKSRDPLAASKFSRVAKAYEALTDPAGIANYKKYGHPDGKSFHLVDFKAMSGTTGLAIIAAVYGGVLVAGILMALFGGDRYKPEVNPELVERMMAGWHDKMSTFEILTRIVTGVKQPLEEKAAGNCCGGGGSLYEMDDDMKAFLVALETHQCISAIEHRDISRITGQDHVQRDVIALYYHLNQAKVHAVKDLVVPCILPPRAKDIALQLPYLLDVFVELSIKMVADKRSDSATIVHALRLYPSLAQGSLVADAAAIAVQRGRFPDGAKVPQLTLTEATLTVDGESDVFPKDWVTLRVTCARQHVVPSKPAAKALTIYDKIDPSYLYRKEQLWVVAYEGTTHTLLGAWKVEDPSDSHQVSDALGFWAPASTGAFKVEVRVLSTTYLDVEASQTLTLNVVKQPQQHQSTSIFEELDSDDE
;
A
#
# COMPACT_ATOMS: atom_id res chain seq x y z
N MET A 1 7.75 -36.13 -28.34
CA MET A 1 8.75 -35.50 -27.46
C MET A 1 9.42 -36.58 -26.64
N SER A 2 10.71 -36.44 -26.38
CA SER A 2 11.36 -37.24 -25.34
C SER A 2 10.70 -36.92 -23.97
N PRO A 3 10.75 -37.84 -22.99
CA PRO A 3 10.23 -37.55 -21.65
C PRO A 3 10.87 -36.31 -21.01
N GLU A 4 12.14 -36.06 -21.32
CA GLU A 4 12.88 -34.86 -20.89
C GLU A 4 12.29 -33.58 -21.52
N GLU A 5 11.98 -33.59 -22.83
CA GLU A 5 11.30 -32.49 -23.51
C GLU A 5 9.88 -32.22 -22.96
N LEU A 6 9.15 -33.28 -22.57
CA LEU A 6 7.83 -33.15 -21.93
C LEU A 6 7.93 -32.48 -20.56
N THR A 7 8.92 -32.87 -19.74
CA THR A 7 9.14 -32.22 -18.44
C THR A 7 9.62 -30.78 -18.59
N PHE A 8 10.46 -30.48 -19.59
CA PHE A 8 10.92 -29.13 -19.89
C PHE A 8 9.78 -28.21 -20.31
N THR A 9 8.90 -28.68 -21.19
CA THR A 9 7.72 -27.93 -21.62
C THR A 9 6.71 -27.71 -20.49
N LEU A 10 6.52 -28.70 -19.61
CA LEU A 10 5.70 -28.56 -18.40
C LEU A 10 6.22 -27.46 -17.48
N VAL A 11 7.54 -27.43 -17.21
CA VAL A 11 8.15 -26.40 -16.36
C VAL A 11 8.03 -25.01 -16.97
N LEU A 12 8.26 -24.88 -18.29
CA LEU A 12 8.13 -23.59 -18.99
C LEU A 12 6.68 -23.07 -18.98
N LEU A 13 5.70 -23.96 -19.13
CA LEU A 13 4.28 -23.62 -19.05
C LEU A 13 3.88 -23.25 -17.61
N ALA A 14 4.43 -23.94 -16.61
CA ALA A 14 4.22 -23.64 -15.19
C ALA A 14 4.74 -22.24 -14.78
N LEU A 15 5.86 -21.78 -15.37
CA LEU A 15 6.38 -20.42 -15.13
C LEU A 15 5.41 -19.31 -15.53
N TYR A 16 4.51 -19.58 -16.48
CA TYR A 16 3.43 -18.66 -16.85
C TYR A 16 2.13 -18.91 -16.07
N ALA A 17 1.72 -20.17 -15.95
CA ALA A 17 0.46 -20.53 -15.30
C ALA A 17 0.41 -20.08 -13.83
N VAL A 18 1.51 -20.25 -13.08
CA VAL A 18 1.54 -19.91 -11.64
C VAL A 18 1.36 -18.40 -11.39
N PRO A 19 2.19 -17.50 -11.94
CA PRO A 19 1.97 -16.06 -11.73
C PRO A 19 0.61 -15.59 -12.28
N SER A 20 0.15 -16.16 -13.39
CA SER A 20 -1.13 -15.78 -13.99
C SER A 20 -2.33 -16.18 -13.11
N THR A 21 -2.33 -17.37 -12.50
CA THR A 21 -3.38 -17.79 -11.55
C THR A 21 -3.48 -16.85 -10.35
N PHE A 22 -2.34 -16.44 -9.80
CA PHE A 22 -2.29 -15.50 -8.69
C PHE A 22 -2.88 -14.13 -9.09
N LEU A 23 -2.52 -13.61 -10.27
CA LEU A 23 -3.05 -12.34 -10.76
C LEU A 23 -4.56 -12.39 -11.03
N VAL A 24 -5.06 -13.50 -11.59
CA VAL A 24 -6.48 -13.72 -11.83
C VAL A 24 -7.25 -13.80 -10.52
N LEU A 25 -6.79 -14.62 -9.56
CA LEU A 25 -7.42 -14.76 -8.24
C LEU A 25 -7.40 -13.44 -7.48
N ARG A 26 -6.25 -12.77 -7.40
CA ARG A 26 -6.13 -11.45 -6.75
C ARG A 26 -7.17 -10.48 -7.30
N ARG A 27 -7.27 -10.38 -8.62
CA ARG A 27 -8.19 -9.43 -9.27
C ARG A 27 -9.66 -9.81 -9.11
N LEU A 28 -9.98 -11.11 -9.13
CA LEU A 28 -11.34 -11.60 -8.86
C LEU A 28 -11.84 -11.19 -7.47
N PHE A 29 -10.96 -11.18 -6.47
CA PHE A 29 -11.31 -10.80 -5.09
C PHE A 29 -11.20 -9.29 -4.82
N THR A 30 -10.23 -8.59 -5.41
CA THR A 30 -10.03 -7.15 -5.15
C THR A 30 -10.95 -6.26 -5.99
N ASP A 31 -11.24 -6.66 -7.22
CA ASP A 31 -12.05 -5.88 -8.17
C ASP A 31 -12.82 -6.82 -9.13
N PRO A 32 -13.93 -7.43 -8.66
CA PRO A 32 -14.71 -8.40 -9.44
C PRO A 32 -15.28 -7.79 -10.73
N LYS A 33 -15.47 -6.47 -10.80
CA LYS A 33 -15.97 -5.77 -12.00
C LYS A 33 -14.87 -5.56 -13.04
N GLY A 34 -13.62 -5.38 -12.61
CA GLY A 34 -12.43 -5.32 -13.48
C GLY A 34 -12.11 -6.62 -14.22
N CYS A 35 -12.80 -7.72 -13.90
CA CYS A 35 -12.68 -9.02 -14.57
C CYS A 35 -13.30 -9.05 -15.99
N LEU A 36 -14.03 -8.01 -16.39
CA LEU A 36 -14.61 -7.89 -17.74
C LEU A 36 -13.73 -7.07 -18.71
N THR A 37 -12.55 -6.64 -18.29
CA THR A 37 -11.62 -5.91 -19.17
C THR A 37 -11.04 -6.83 -20.26
N LYS A 38 -10.88 -6.33 -21.48
CA LYS A 38 -10.40 -7.13 -22.64
C LYS A 38 -9.10 -7.88 -22.36
N PHE A 39 -8.16 -7.25 -21.66
CA PHE A 39 -6.88 -7.85 -21.27
C PHE A 39 -7.05 -8.95 -20.21
N PHE A 40 -7.99 -8.79 -19.28
CA PHE A 40 -8.26 -9.81 -18.28
C PHE A 40 -8.94 -11.02 -18.89
N VAL A 41 -9.95 -10.82 -19.74
CA VAL A 41 -10.62 -11.92 -20.44
C VAL A 41 -9.62 -12.69 -21.32
N LEU A 42 -8.75 -12.00 -22.03
CA LEU A 42 -7.67 -12.63 -22.79
C LEU A 42 -6.74 -13.45 -21.88
N ASN A 43 -6.25 -12.87 -20.77
CA ASN A 43 -5.38 -13.58 -19.83
C ASN A 43 -6.10 -14.79 -19.21
N PHE A 44 -7.37 -14.66 -18.86
CA PHE A 44 -8.18 -15.74 -18.31
C PHE A 44 -8.35 -16.89 -19.31
N VAL A 45 -8.63 -16.59 -20.58
CA VAL A 45 -8.73 -17.60 -21.65
C VAL A 45 -7.38 -18.28 -21.89
N VAL A 46 -6.28 -17.52 -21.97
CA VAL A 46 -4.93 -18.07 -22.13
C VAL A 46 -4.55 -18.93 -20.92
N LEU A 47 -4.97 -18.55 -19.71
CA LEU A 47 -4.76 -19.34 -18.51
C LEU A 47 -5.54 -20.67 -18.55
N LEU A 48 -6.81 -20.66 -18.97
CA LEU A 48 -7.60 -21.88 -19.14
C LEU A 48 -6.98 -22.83 -20.19
N LEU A 49 -6.51 -22.28 -21.31
CA LEU A 49 -5.78 -23.04 -22.33
C LEU A 49 -4.47 -23.61 -21.76
N SER A 50 -3.73 -22.81 -21.00
CA SER A 50 -2.51 -23.25 -20.31
C SER A 50 -2.78 -24.43 -19.38
N PHE A 51 -3.85 -24.37 -18.57
CA PHE A 51 -4.24 -25.50 -17.71
C PHE A 51 -4.62 -26.76 -18.49
N PHE A 52 -5.33 -26.61 -19.61
CA PHE A 52 -5.64 -27.72 -20.49
C PHE A 52 -4.36 -28.39 -21.04
N PHE A 53 -3.38 -27.61 -21.48
CA PHE A 53 -2.10 -28.13 -21.95
C PHE A 53 -1.26 -28.73 -20.82
N VAL A 54 -1.26 -28.14 -19.61
CA VAL A 54 -0.62 -28.75 -18.43
C VAL A 54 -1.22 -30.12 -18.15
N TRP A 55 -2.56 -30.24 -18.16
CA TRP A 55 -3.25 -31.50 -17.93
C TRP A 55 -2.87 -32.56 -18.98
N GLN A 56 -2.89 -32.20 -20.27
CA GLN A 56 -2.44 -33.09 -21.34
C GLN A 56 -0.97 -33.50 -21.21
N LEU A 57 -0.09 -32.59 -20.81
CA LEU A 57 1.34 -32.88 -20.60
C LEU A 57 1.55 -33.81 -19.41
N VAL A 58 0.80 -33.63 -18.32
CA VAL A 58 0.86 -34.51 -17.15
C VAL A 58 0.40 -35.93 -17.51
N GLU A 59 -0.69 -36.07 -18.26
CA GLU A 59 -1.17 -37.36 -18.76
C GLU A 59 -0.15 -38.01 -19.72
N ALA A 60 0.45 -37.22 -20.61
CA ALA A 60 1.51 -37.67 -21.51
C ALA A 60 2.78 -38.12 -20.76
N ILE A 61 3.15 -37.45 -19.67
CA ILE A 61 4.30 -37.84 -18.82
C ILE A 61 4.00 -39.14 -18.07
N GLN A 62 2.78 -39.29 -17.54
CA GLN A 62 2.36 -40.50 -16.81
C GLN A 62 2.29 -41.74 -17.71
N THR A 63 1.96 -41.56 -18.98
CA THR A 63 1.94 -42.64 -19.99
C THR A 63 3.31 -42.87 -20.65
N SER A 64 4.27 -41.96 -20.47
CA SER A 64 5.63 -42.13 -20.96
C SER A 64 6.43 -43.03 -20.01
N ASP A 65 6.97 -44.13 -20.53
CA ASP A 65 7.88 -45.02 -19.79
C ASP A 65 9.18 -44.28 -19.42
N MET A 66 9.14 -43.52 -18.33
CA MET A 66 10.29 -42.91 -17.67
C MET A 66 11.09 -44.00 -16.94
N ILE A 67 11.66 -44.93 -17.71
CA ILE A 67 12.64 -45.88 -17.18
C ILE A 67 13.93 -45.08 -17.00
N ALA A 68 14.30 -44.82 -15.74
CA ALA A 68 15.61 -44.29 -15.39
C ALA A 68 16.69 -45.07 -16.18
N PHE A 69 17.66 -44.38 -16.78
CA PHE A 69 18.65 -45.03 -17.65
C PHE A 69 19.53 -46.02 -16.85
N ASP A 70 19.10 -47.28 -16.76
CA ASP A 70 19.88 -48.38 -16.23
C ASP A 70 20.39 -49.24 -17.39
N PRO A 71 21.69 -49.18 -17.71
CA PRO A 71 22.26 -49.92 -18.82
C PRO A 71 22.22 -51.45 -18.62
N TYR A 72 22.08 -51.94 -17.38
CA TYR A 72 21.91 -53.37 -17.09
C TYR A 72 20.49 -53.85 -17.39
N GLU A 73 19.48 -53.07 -16.99
CA GLU A 73 18.08 -53.36 -17.32
C GLU A 73 17.81 -53.22 -18.82
N ILE A 74 18.38 -52.19 -19.48
CA ILE A 74 18.22 -51.98 -20.92
C ILE A 74 18.83 -53.13 -21.74
N LEU A 75 19.95 -53.68 -21.30
CA LEU A 75 20.57 -54.85 -21.94
C LEU A 75 20.00 -56.19 -21.42
N ASN A 76 19.08 -56.16 -20.46
CA ASN A 76 18.46 -57.31 -19.81
C ASN A 76 19.49 -58.30 -19.24
N ILE A 77 20.45 -57.77 -18.49
CA ILE A 77 21.56 -58.51 -17.88
C ILE A 77 21.71 -58.17 -16.39
N PRO A 78 22.20 -59.09 -15.55
CA PRO A 78 22.45 -58.79 -14.14
C PRO A 78 23.63 -57.82 -13.97
N GLY A 79 23.59 -56.99 -12.91
CA GLY A 79 24.60 -55.95 -12.59
C GLY A 79 26.05 -56.43 -12.48
N TYR A 80 26.26 -57.72 -12.20
CA TYR A 80 27.59 -58.37 -12.10
C TYR A 80 28.06 -59.04 -13.40
N SER A 81 27.46 -58.67 -14.53
CA SER A 81 27.77 -59.24 -15.85
C SER A 81 29.19 -58.95 -16.32
N THR A 82 29.84 -59.96 -16.91
CA THR A 82 31.17 -59.79 -17.52
C THR A 82 31.08 -59.07 -18.87
N LYS A 83 32.18 -58.44 -19.32
CA LYS A 83 32.24 -57.78 -20.65
C LYS A 83 31.83 -58.70 -21.80
N LYS A 84 32.03 -60.02 -21.66
CA LYS A 84 31.63 -61.03 -22.64
C LYS A 84 30.10 -61.20 -22.70
N SER A 85 29.40 -61.18 -21.56
CA SER A 85 27.94 -61.26 -21.52
C SER A 85 27.28 -59.96 -21.99
N ILE A 86 27.85 -58.80 -21.64
CA ILE A 86 27.41 -57.48 -22.13
C ILE A 86 27.45 -57.42 -23.68
N ARG A 87 28.57 -57.86 -24.29
CA ARG A 87 28.71 -57.94 -25.76
C ARG A 87 27.72 -58.92 -26.40
N LYS A 88 27.43 -60.03 -25.73
CA LYS A 88 26.49 -61.05 -26.23
C LYS A 88 25.05 -60.51 -26.22
N ALA A 89 24.65 -59.86 -25.12
CA ALA A 89 23.33 -59.25 -24.97
C ALA A 89 23.11 -58.12 -25.99
N TYR A 90 24.10 -57.23 -26.14
CA TYR A 90 24.08 -56.17 -27.16
C TYR A 90 23.87 -56.75 -28.57
N ARG A 91 24.66 -57.75 -28.98
CA ARG A 91 24.51 -58.36 -30.31
C ARG A 91 23.13 -58.97 -30.55
N ALA A 92 22.55 -59.63 -29.54
CA ALA A 92 21.22 -60.21 -29.64
C ALA A 92 20.14 -59.13 -29.79
N LEU A 93 20.19 -58.08 -28.96
CA LEU A 93 19.22 -56.97 -28.99
C LEU A 93 19.38 -56.10 -30.24
N SER A 94 20.62 -55.83 -30.69
CA SER A 94 20.90 -55.08 -31.92
C SER A 94 20.37 -55.77 -33.17
N GLN A 95 20.35 -57.12 -33.21
CA GLN A 95 19.78 -57.87 -34.32
C GLN A 95 18.25 -57.80 -34.33
N GLN A 96 17.62 -57.80 -33.16
CA GLN A 96 16.17 -57.73 -33.00
C GLN A 96 15.62 -56.31 -33.25
N LEU A 97 16.37 -55.28 -32.83
CA LEU A 97 15.96 -53.87 -32.88
C LEU A 97 16.59 -53.10 -34.05
N HIS A 98 17.25 -53.79 -35.00
CA HIS A 98 17.88 -53.11 -36.14
C HIS A 98 16.81 -52.34 -36.96
N PRO A 99 17.01 -51.05 -37.26
CA PRO A 99 16.00 -50.22 -37.93
C PRO A 99 15.58 -50.80 -39.30
N ASP A 100 16.49 -51.47 -40.01
CA ASP A 100 16.19 -52.09 -41.30
C ASP A 100 15.48 -53.47 -41.22
N LYS A 101 15.48 -54.13 -40.05
CA LYS A 101 14.95 -55.50 -39.89
C LYS A 101 13.69 -55.57 -39.03
N SER A 102 13.50 -54.61 -38.13
CA SER A 102 12.34 -54.54 -37.25
C SER A 102 11.19 -53.81 -37.92
N ARG A 103 9.95 -54.26 -37.65
CA ARG A 103 8.71 -53.59 -38.07
C ARG A 103 8.18 -52.59 -37.02
N ASP A 104 8.88 -52.43 -35.91
CA ASP A 104 8.49 -51.51 -34.83
C ASP A 104 8.84 -50.06 -35.22
N PRO A 105 7.86 -49.13 -35.26
CA PRO A 105 8.13 -47.71 -35.52
C PRO A 105 9.10 -47.06 -34.51
N LEU A 106 9.29 -47.67 -33.34
CA LEU A 106 10.24 -47.22 -32.31
C LEU A 106 11.61 -47.94 -32.37
N ALA A 107 11.85 -48.80 -33.37
CA ALA A 107 13.08 -49.59 -33.48
C ALA A 107 14.36 -48.72 -33.45
N ALA A 108 14.38 -47.59 -34.18
CA ALA A 108 15.53 -46.68 -34.20
C ALA A 108 15.83 -46.06 -32.82
N SER A 109 14.79 -45.65 -32.09
CA SER A 109 14.93 -45.10 -30.72
C SER A 109 15.40 -46.16 -29.73
N LYS A 110 14.81 -47.36 -29.77
CA LYS A 110 15.21 -48.50 -28.91
C LYS A 110 16.63 -48.97 -29.23
N PHE A 111 17.02 -48.99 -30.49
CA PHE A 111 18.38 -49.32 -30.92
C PHE A 111 19.41 -48.31 -30.40
N SER A 112 19.10 -47.01 -30.50
CA SER A 112 19.96 -45.95 -29.95
C SER A 112 20.14 -46.09 -28.43
N ARG A 113 19.07 -46.41 -27.69
CA ARG A 113 19.14 -46.66 -26.23
C ARG A 113 20.02 -47.88 -25.90
N VAL A 114 19.88 -48.98 -26.65
CA VAL A 114 20.69 -50.19 -26.47
C VAL A 114 22.16 -49.95 -26.81
N ALA A 115 22.46 -49.15 -27.84
CA ALA A 115 23.82 -48.74 -28.19
C ALA A 115 24.45 -47.88 -27.08
N LYS A 116 23.73 -46.89 -26.56
CA LYS A 116 24.19 -46.08 -25.43
C LYS A 116 24.41 -46.90 -24.15
N ALA A 117 23.54 -47.87 -23.86
CA ALA A 117 23.71 -48.77 -22.71
C ALA A 117 24.95 -49.65 -22.83
N TYR A 118 25.25 -50.14 -24.04
CA TYR A 118 26.46 -50.90 -24.33
C TYR A 118 27.72 -50.03 -24.17
N GLU A 119 27.70 -48.80 -24.66
CA GLU A 119 28.80 -47.84 -24.51
C GLU A 119 29.07 -47.51 -23.04
N ALA A 120 28.01 -47.25 -22.25
CA ALA A 120 28.07 -46.99 -20.81
C ALA A 120 28.79 -48.09 -20.00
N LEU A 121 28.69 -49.35 -20.44
CA LEU A 121 29.25 -50.51 -19.75
C LEU A 121 30.55 -51.04 -20.36
N THR A 122 31.00 -50.48 -21.50
CA THR A 122 32.20 -50.95 -22.18
C THR A 122 33.31 -49.91 -22.26
N ASP A 123 32.97 -48.64 -22.39
CA ASP A 123 33.92 -47.54 -22.43
C ASP A 123 34.41 -47.16 -21.01
N PRO A 124 35.73 -47.09 -20.76
CA PRO A 124 36.25 -46.71 -19.44
C PRO A 124 35.73 -45.35 -18.93
N ALA A 125 35.56 -44.36 -19.82
CA ALA A 125 35.02 -43.05 -19.43
C ALA A 125 33.52 -43.14 -19.15
N GLY A 126 32.75 -43.84 -20.00
CA GLY A 126 31.34 -44.14 -19.78
C GLY A 126 31.05 -44.88 -18.46
N ILE A 127 31.88 -45.88 -18.10
CA ILE A 127 31.77 -46.63 -16.84
C ILE A 127 32.06 -45.72 -15.63
N ALA A 128 33.10 -44.89 -15.71
CA ALA A 128 33.46 -43.96 -14.63
C ALA A 128 32.37 -42.89 -14.43
N ASN A 129 31.83 -42.37 -15.53
CA ASN A 129 30.74 -41.40 -15.54
C ASN A 129 29.45 -42.00 -14.99
N TYR A 130 29.07 -43.21 -15.42
CA TYR A 130 27.90 -43.90 -14.91
C TYR A 130 28.02 -44.19 -13.41
N LYS A 131 29.19 -44.65 -12.93
CA LYS A 131 29.42 -44.88 -11.49
C LYS A 131 29.37 -43.59 -10.65
N LYS A 132 29.78 -42.46 -11.22
CA LYS A 132 29.90 -41.19 -10.50
C LYS A 132 28.66 -40.30 -10.60
N TYR A 133 27.94 -40.36 -11.72
CA TYR A 133 26.83 -39.46 -12.07
C TYR A 133 25.54 -40.20 -12.45
N GLY A 134 25.56 -41.53 -12.57
CA GLY A 134 24.39 -42.33 -12.96
C GLY A 134 24.04 -42.25 -14.45
N HIS A 135 24.89 -41.64 -15.30
CA HIS A 135 24.68 -41.51 -16.74
C HIS A 135 26.03 -41.59 -17.50
N PRO A 136 26.11 -42.21 -18.70
CA PRO A 136 27.37 -42.37 -19.46
C PRO A 136 28.01 -41.06 -19.94
N ASP A 137 27.20 -40.03 -20.24
CA ASP A 137 27.67 -38.76 -20.84
C ASP A 137 28.38 -37.81 -19.83
N GLY A 138 28.50 -38.20 -18.56
CA GLY A 138 29.23 -37.43 -17.54
C GLY A 138 28.38 -36.39 -16.81
N LYS A 139 29.03 -35.33 -16.31
CA LYS A 139 28.41 -34.29 -15.49
C LYS A 139 27.54 -33.40 -16.40
N SER A 140 26.28 -33.77 -16.61
CA SER A 140 25.32 -32.94 -17.35
C SER A 140 25.10 -31.64 -16.57
N PHE A 141 25.59 -30.53 -17.11
CA PHE A 141 25.46 -29.21 -16.50
C PHE A 141 24.06 -28.67 -16.80
N HIS A 142 23.09 -29.05 -15.98
CA HIS A 142 21.83 -28.33 -15.89
C HIS A 142 21.91 -27.43 -14.66
N LEU A 143 21.64 -26.13 -14.84
CA LEU A 143 21.64 -25.10 -13.77
C LEU A 143 20.67 -25.41 -12.61
N VAL A 144 19.87 -26.46 -12.75
CA VAL A 144 19.03 -27.05 -11.72
C VAL A 144 19.14 -28.57 -11.86
N ASP A 145 19.36 -29.30 -10.76
CA ASP A 145 19.46 -30.76 -10.78
C ASP A 145 18.06 -31.35 -11.06
N PHE A 146 17.74 -31.50 -12.35
CA PHE A 146 16.40 -31.88 -12.84
C PHE A 146 15.95 -33.28 -12.38
N LYS A 147 16.86 -34.13 -11.87
CA LYS A 147 16.51 -35.39 -11.22
C LYS A 147 15.75 -35.19 -9.90
N ALA A 148 15.92 -34.04 -9.24
CA ALA A 148 15.13 -33.67 -8.07
C ALA A 148 13.69 -33.25 -8.44
N MET A 149 13.46 -32.85 -9.69
CA MET A 149 12.16 -32.41 -10.22
C MET A 149 11.47 -33.42 -11.16
N SER A 150 12.13 -34.50 -11.57
CA SER A 150 11.52 -35.59 -12.32
C SER A 150 11.11 -36.73 -11.38
N GLY A 151 9.88 -37.21 -11.51
CA GLY A 151 9.29 -38.24 -10.64
C GLY A 151 8.32 -37.71 -9.58
N THR A 152 7.86 -38.58 -8.69
CA THR A 152 6.83 -38.29 -7.66
C THR A 152 7.24 -37.20 -6.67
N THR A 153 8.54 -37.09 -6.37
CA THR A 153 9.12 -36.05 -5.51
C THR A 153 9.05 -34.67 -6.14
N GLY A 154 9.31 -34.57 -7.45
CA GLY A 154 9.17 -33.33 -8.21
C GLY A 154 7.72 -32.84 -8.25
N LEU A 155 6.77 -33.77 -8.43
CA LEU A 155 5.34 -33.46 -8.40
C LEU A 155 4.88 -32.96 -7.03
N ALA A 156 5.45 -33.49 -5.94
CA ALA A 156 5.17 -33.02 -4.58
C ALA A 156 5.75 -31.62 -4.31
N ILE A 157 6.95 -31.31 -4.79
CA ILE A 157 7.57 -29.98 -4.67
C ILE A 157 6.74 -28.95 -5.46
N ILE A 158 6.35 -29.29 -6.67
CA ILE A 158 5.47 -28.47 -7.51
C ILE A 158 4.14 -28.25 -6.76
N ALA A 159 3.48 -29.30 -6.28
CA ALA A 159 2.23 -29.17 -5.53
C ALA A 159 2.37 -28.31 -4.26
N ALA A 160 3.48 -28.41 -3.53
CA ALA A 160 3.74 -27.61 -2.34
C ALA A 160 3.94 -26.12 -2.66
N VAL A 161 4.68 -25.80 -3.74
CA VAL A 161 4.87 -24.42 -4.21
C VAL A 161 3.55 -23.84 -4.71
N TYR A 162 2.78 -24.61 -5.51
CA TYR A 162 1.47 -24.20 -6.00
C TYR A 162 0.47 -23.98 -4.86
N GLY A 163 0.40 -24.91 -3.91
CA GLY A 163 -0.43 -24.79 -2.72
C GLY A 163 -0.03 -23.58 -1.87
N GLY A 164 1.28 -23.37 -1.67
CA GLY A 164 1.81 -22.23 -0.93
C GLY A 164 1.47 -20.87 -1.56
N VAL A 165 1.66 -20.72 -2.88
CA VAL A 165 1.34 -19.48 -3.61
C VAL A 165 -0.16 -19.23 -3.65
N LEU A 166 -0.98 -20.27 -3.84
CA LEU A 166 -2.44 -20.16 -3.83
C LEU A 166 -2.95 -19.74 -2.44
N VAL A 167 -2.48 -20.40 -1.38
CA VAL A 167 -2.85 -20.08 0.01
C VAL A 167 -2.37 -18.68 0.37
N ALA A 168 -1.13 -18.30 0.03
CA ALA A 168 -0.61 -16.95 0.24
C ALA A 168 -1.40 -15.89 -0.53
N GLY A 169 -1.83 -16.18 -1.77
CA GLY A 169 -2.68 -15.28 -2.56
C GLY A 169 -4.10 -15.13 -2.02
N ILE A 170 -4.69 -16.21 -1.51
CA ILE A 170 -5.99 -16.17 -0.84
C ILE A 170 -5.88 -15.41 0.49
N LEU A 171 -4.84 -15.65 1.29
CA LEU A 171 -4.54 -14.88 2.51
C LEU A 171 -4.34 -13.40 2.19
N MET A 172 -3.51 -13.06 1.21
CA MET A 172 -3.30 -11.68 0.76
C MET A 172 -4.56 -11.04 0.19
N ALA A 173 -5.53 -11.79 -0.35
CA ALA A 173 -6.79 -11.24 -0.83
C ALA A 173 -7.83 -11.08 0.29
N LEU A 174 -7.88 -12.02 1.25
CA LEU A 174 -8.77 -11.96 2.41
C LEU A 174 -8.33 -10.91 3.43
N PHE A 175 -7.02 -10.70 3.57
CA PHE A 175 -6.41 -9.72 4.48
C PHE A 175 -5.84 -8.49 3.73
N GLY A 176 -6.15 -8.36 2.45
CA GLY A 176 -5.48 -7.43 1.52
C GLY A 176 -5.95 -6.00 1.54
N GLY A 177 -5.31 -5.19 2.38
CA GLY A 177 -5.19 -3.73 2.22
C GLY A 177 -6.46 -2.91 2.44
N ASP A 178 -6.28 -1.66 2.85
CA ASP A 178 -7.40 -0.72 2.95
C ASP A 178 -7.95 -0.44 1.55
N ARG A 179 -9.20 -0.82 1.31
CA ARG A 179 -9.90 -0.70 0.02
C ARG A 179 -10.07 0.76 -0.42
N TYR A 180 -9.97 1.69 0.52
CA TYR A 180 -10.21 3.11 0.30
C TYR A 180 -8.92 3.91 0.16
N LYS A 181 -7.74 3.28 0.25
CA LYS A 181 -6.48 3.98 0.07
C LYS A 181 -6.32 4.41 -1.40
N PRO A 182 -6.28 5.72 -1.70
CA PRO A 182 -6.10 6.20 -3.07
C PRO A 182 -4.67 5.98 -3.56
N GLU A 183 -4.52 5.82 -4.87
CA GLU A 183 -3.22 5.74 -5.54
C GLU A 183 -2.63 7.15 -5.67
N VAL A 184 -1.54 7.41 -4.96
CA VAL A 184 -0.87 8.72 -4.98
C VAL A 184 0.17 8.74 -6.09
N ASN A 185 -0.21 9.32 -7.23
CA ASN A 185 0.68 9.51 -8.38
C ASN A 185 1.36 10.89 -8.33
N PRO A 186 2.56 11.07 -8.90
CA PRO A 186 3.22 12.38 -8.95
C PRO A 186 2.37 13.48 -9.59
N GLU A 187 1.64 13.16 -10.67
CA GLU A 187 0.71 14.09 -11.33
C GLU A 187 -0.43 14.53 -10.40
N LEU A 188 -0.91 13.63 -9.54
CA LEU A 188 -1.90 13.98 -8.54
C LEU A 188 -1.32 14.96 -7.52
N VAL A 189 -0.12 14.67 -7.01
CA VAL A 189 0.55 15.54 -6.04
C VAL A 189 0.76 16.94 -6.63
N GLU A 190 1.18 17.02 -7.89
CA GLU A 190 1.36 18.29 -8.60
C GLU A 190 0.04 19.08 -8.67
N ARG A 191 -1.08 18.44 -9.06
CA ARG A 191 -2.39 19.09 -9.13
C ARG A 191 -2.92 19.53 -7.76
N MET A 192 -2.72 18.70 -6.73
CA MET A 192 -3.16 18.98 -5.37
C MET A 192 -2.38 20.16 -4.75
N MET A 193 -1.07 20.23 -5.01
CA MET A 193 -0.21 21.31 -4.51
C MET A 193 -0.16 22.53 -5.46
N ALA A 194 -0.80 22.46 -6.64
CA ALA A 194 -0.87 23.58 -7.57
C ALA A 194 -1.59 24.78 -6.95
N GLY A 195 -0.90 25.92 -6.88
CA GLY A 195 -1.45 27.13 -6.28
C GLY A 195 -1.51 27.11 -4.75
N TRP A 196 -0.75 26.23 -4.10
CA TRP A 196 -0.59 26.24 -2.65
C TRP A 196 -0.01 27.57 -2.13
N HIS A 197 -0.55 28.07 -1.02
CA HIS A 197 -0.02 29.23 -0.29
C HIS A 197 -0.18 29.08 1.23
N ASP A 198 0.45 29.99 1.98
CA ASP A 198 0.60 29.99 3.45
C ASP A 198 -0.69 30.32 4.21
N LYS A 199 -1.66 30.95 3.54
CA LYS A 199 -2.94 31.40 4.13
C LYS A 199 -4.16 30.80 3.44
N MET A 200 -4.13 29.49 3.18
CA MET A 200 -5.27 28.80 2.57
C MET A 200 -6.42 28.67 3.56
N SER A 201 -7.63 28.92 3.06
CA SER A 201 -8.86 28.65 3.78
C SER A 201 -9.18 27.15 3.80
N THR A 202 -10.00 26.73 4.77
CA THR A 202 -10.52 25.35 4.86
C THR A 202 -11.18 24.89 3.55
N PHE A 203 -11.87 25.79 2.86
CA PHE A 203 -12.54 25.50 1.59
C PHE A 203 -11.55 25.29 0.43
N GLU A 204 -10.52 26.14 0.32
CA GLU A 204 -9.48 25.98 -0.69
C GLU A 204 -8.74 24.65 -0.51
N ILE A 205 -8.38 24.31 0.73
CA ILE A 205 -7.72 23.05 1.06
C ILE A 205 -8.59 21.86 0.64
N LEU A 206 -9.87 21.87 1.04
CA LEU A 206 -10.82 20.81 0.70
C LEU A 206 -10.98 20.66 -0.82
N THR A 207 -11.11 21.77 -1.54
CA THR A 207 -11.24 21.74 -3.01
C THR A 207 -10.01 21.13 -3.66
N ARG A 208 -8.80 21.44 -3.18
CA ARG A 208 -7.55 20.87 -3.70
C ARG A 208 -7.44 19.37 -3.45
N ILE A 209 -7.77 18.93 -2.25
CA ILE A 209 -7.69 17.51 -1.86
C ILE A 209 -8.73 16.68 -2.62
N VAL A 210 -9.94 17.22 -2.82
CA VAL A 210 -11.02 16.54 -3.56
C VAL A 210 -10.62 16.23 -5.01
N THR A 211 -9.75 17.05 -5.62
CA THR A 211 -9.23 16.76 -6.97
C THR A 211 -8.50 15.42 -7.09
N GLY A 212 -8.06 14.85 -5.96
CA GLY A 212 -7.36 13.57 -5.89
C GLY A 212 -8.18 12.33 -5.67
N VAL A 213 -9.49 12.48 -5.51
CA VAL A 213 -10.37 11.32 -5.29
C VAL A 213 -10.44 10.49 -6.56
N LYS A 214 -10.16 9.18 -6.43
CA LYS A 214 -10.24 8.25 -7.55
C LYS A 214 -11.68 8.20 -8.04
N GLN A 215 -11.88 8.48 -9.33
CA GLN A 215 -13.17 8.27 -9.98
C GLN A 215 -13.38 6.79 -10.28
N PRO A 216 -14.48 6.17 -9.83
CA PRO A 216 -14.82 4.83 -10.29
C PRO A 216 -15.08 4.89 -11.80
N LEU A 217 -14.62 3.87 -12.53
CA LEU A 217 -14.92 3.69 -13.96
C LEU A 217 -16.44 3.67 -14.22
N GLU A 218 -17.24 3.33 -13.22
CA GLU A 218 -18.70 3.38 -13.25
C GLU A 218 -19.24 4.79 -13.45
N GLU A 219 -18.60 5.84 -12.92
CA GLU A 219 -19.06 7.22 -13.14
C GLU A 219 -18.82 7.70 -14.59
N LYS A 220 -17.84 7.11 -15.28
CA LYS A 220 -17.61 7.35 -16.72
C LYS A 220 -18.57 6.56 -17.62
N ALA A 221 -19.37 5.64 -17.09
CA ALA A 221 -20.20 4.71 -17.88
C ALA A 221 -21.64 4.53 -17.40
N ALA A 222 -22.02 4.96 -16.19
CA ALA A 222 -23.29 4.59 -15.56
C ALA A 222 -24.34 5.70 -15.65
N GLY A 223 -24.93 5.82 -16.84
CA GLY A 223 -26.39 5.86 -16.88
C GLY A 223 -26.89 4.48 -16.45
N ASN A 224 -27.50 4.39 -15.25
CA ASN A 224 -28.42 3.32 -14.83
C ASN A 224 -28.84 3.40 -13.33
N CYS A 225 -28.42 4.38 -12.52
CA CYS A 225 -28.94 4.47 -11.13
C CYS A 225 -30.44 4.79 -11.04
N CYS A 226 -31.05 5.30 -12.12
CA CYS A 226 -32.48 5.59 -12.23
C CYS A 226 -33.10 5.12 -13.56
N GLY A 227 -32.85 3.89 -14.04
CA GLY A 227 -33.60 3.32 -15.18
C GLY A 227 -33.58 4.12 -16.49
N GLY A 228 -32.72 5.13 -16.61
CA GLY A 228 -32.58 6.02 -17.75
C GLY A 228 -31.10 6.29 -17.94
N GLY A 229 -30.62 6.04 -19.16
CA GLY A 229 -29.28 6.40 -19.59
C GLY A 229 -29.16 7.91 -19.75
N GLY A 230 -29.24 8.65 -18.64
CA GLY A 230 -29.04 10.09 -18.64
C GLY A 230 -27.63 10.44 -19.07
N SER A 231 -27.49 11.52 -19.83
CA SER A 231 -26.17 12.00 -20.27
C SER A 231 -25.41 12.62 -19.10
N LEU A 232 -24.07 12.68 -19.18
CA LEU A 232 -23.22 13.30 -18.16
C LEU A 232 -23.66 14.75 -17.83
N TYR A 233 -24.19 15.46 -18.82
CA TYR A 233 -24.70 16.83 -18.67
C TYR A 233 -25.97 16.92 -17.81
N GLU A 234 -26.89 15.96 -17.94
CA GLU A 234 -28.12 15.93 -17.12
C GLU A 234 -27.78 15.73 -15.63
N MET A 235 -26.76 14.92 -15.36
CA MET A 235 -26.25 14.74 -13.99
C MET A 235 -25.64 16.03 -13.43
N ASP A 236 -24.90 16.81 -14.22
CA ASP A 236 -24.33 18.08 -13.77
C ASP A 236 -25.42 19.12 -13.45
N ASP A 237 -26.50 19.13 -14.23
CA ASP A 237 -27.63 20.04 -14.00
C ASP A 237 -28.44 19.64 -12.75
N ASP A 238 -28.70 18.35 -12.54
CA ASP A 238 -29.32 17.82 -11.32
C ASP A 238 -28.51 18.16 -10.07
N MET A 239 -27.18 18.07 -10.17
CA MET A 239 -26.25 18.39 -9.09
C MET A 239 -26.26 19.89 -8.76
N LYS A 240 -26.27 20.76 -9.77
CA LYS A 240 -26.39 22.21 -9.58
C LYS A 240 -27.75 22.57 -8.97
N ALA A 241 -28.85 21.99 -9.46
CA ALA A 241 -30.18 22.20 -8.92
C ALA A 241 -30.26 21.79 -7.44
N PHE A 242 -29.65 20.65 -7.09
CA PHE A 242 -29.54 20.20 -5.71
C PHE A 242 -28.75 21.18 -4.84
N LEU A 243 -27.63 21.72 -5.34
CA LEU A 243 -26.83 22.73 -4.63
C LEU A 243 -27.66 23.99 -4.33
N VAL A 244 -28.40 24.51 -5.31
CA VAL A 244 -29.31 25.66 -5.13
C VAL A 244 -30.37 25.35 -4.08
N ALA A 245 -30.92 24.13 -4.06
CA ALA A 245 -31.90 23.72 -3.07
C ALA A 245 -31.30 23.67 -1.65
N LEU A 246 -30.06 23.20 -1.49
CA LEU A 246 -29.37 23.19 -0.19
C LEU A 246 -29.20 24.61 0.39
N GLU A 247 -28.85 25.58 -0.46
CA GLU A 247 -28.72 26.98 -0.04
C GLU A 247 -30.08 27.59 0.29
N THR A 248 -31.10 27.35 -0.55
CA THR A 248 -32.46 27.85 -0.36
C THR A 248 -33.05 27.37 0.97
N HIS A 249 -32.80 26.12 1.35
CA HIS A 249 -33.25 25.53 2.61
C HIS A 249 -32.29 25.78 3.80
N GLN A 250 -31.27 26.63 3.63
CA GLN A 250 -30.27 26.93 4.68
C GLN A 250 -29.61 25.67 5.27
N CYS A 251 -29.48 24.61 4.47
CA CYS A 251 -28.81 23.39 4.87
C CYS A 251 -27.29 23.61 5.00
N ILE A 252 -26.75 24.52 4.20
CA ILE A 252 -25.34 24.93 4.24
C ILE A 252 -25.26 26.37 4.77
N SER A 253 -24.36 26.61 5.72
CA SER A 253 -24.12 27.94 6.30
C SER A 253 -22.69 28.46 6.10
N ALA A 254 -21.77 27.60 5.67
CA ALA A 254 -20.33 27.90 5.64
C ALA A 254 -19.79 28.15 4.22
N ILE A 255 -20.41 27.57 3.19
CA ILE A 255 -19.97 27.71 1.79
C ILE A 255 -21.21 27.87 0.91
N GLU A 256 -21.22 28.92 0.09
CA GLU A 256 -22.35 29.28 -0.77
C GLU A 256 -22.23 28.61 -2.15
N HIS A 257 -23.35 28.49 -2.88
CA HIS A 257 -23.33 28.04 -4.29
C HIS A 257 -22.31 28.83 -5.12
N ARG A 258 -22.19 30.13 -4.83
CA ARG A 258 -21.25 31.04 -5.50
C ARG A 258 -19.81 30.56 -5.39
N ASP A 259 -19.38 30.05 -4.26
CA ASP A 259 -17.99 29.62 -4.06
C ASP A 259 -17.68 28.34 -4.86
N ILE A 260 -18.64 27.41 -4.94
CA ILE A 260 -18.50 26.18 -5.72
C ILE A 260 -18.56 26.48 -7.22
N SER A 261 -19.42 27.41 -7.64
CA SER A 261 -19.53 27.83 -9.05
C SER A 261 -18.26 28.47 -9.62
N ARG A 262 -17.34 28.97 -8.76
CA ARG A 262 -16.04 29.51 -9.16
C ARG A 262 -15.04 28.46 -9.63
N ILE A 263 -15.28 27.18 -9.35
CA ILE A 263 -14.38 26.08 -9.75
C ILE A 263 -14.56 25.85 -11.26
N THR A 264 -13.86 26.61 -12.11
CA THR A 264 -14.03 26.54 -13.56
C THR A 264 -13.15 25.44 -14.20
N GLY A 265 -13.70 24.73 -15.19
CA GLY A 265 -12.95 23.74 -15.98
C GLY A 265 -12.72 22.38 -15.30
N GLN A 266 -13.34 22.13 -14.13
CA GLN A 266 -13.22 20.88 -13.39
C GLN A 266 -14.60 20.41 -12.87
N ASP A 267 -15.50 20.04 -13.79
CA ASP A 267 -16.89 19.70 -13.47
C ASP A 267 -17.01 18.53 -12.47
N HIS A 268 -16.08 17.57 -12.53
CA HIS A 268 -16.03 16.49 -11.57
C HIS A 268 -15.68 16.94 -10.15
N VAL A 269 -14.79 17.93 -9.99
CA VAL A 269 -14.42 18.47 -8.67
C VAL A 269 -15.62 19.18 -8.06
N GLN A 270 -16.39 19.92 -8.85
CA GLN A 270 -17.65 20.50 -8.39
C GLN A 270 -18.61 19.43 -7.86
N ARG A 271 -18.82 18.35 -8.63
CA ARG A 271 -19.68 17.23 -8.20
C ARG A 271 -19.20 16.58 -6.91
N ASP A 272 -17.90 16.39 -6.78
CA ASP A 272 -17.30 15.76 -5.61
C ASP A 272 -17.39 16.66 -4.37
N VAL A 273 -17.19 17.96 -4.55
CA VAL A 273 -17.45 18.95 -3.50
C VAL A 273 -18.92 18.85 -3.09
N ILE A 274 -19.88 18.90 -4.02
CA ILE A 274 -21.32 18.78 -3.68
C ILE A 274 -21.61 17.47 -2.90
N ALA A 275 -21.03 16.35 -3.32
CA ALA A 275 -21.18 15.06 -2.65
C ALA A 275 -20.61 15.06 -1.21
N LEU A 276 -19.46 15.69 -1.01
CA LEU A 276 -18.87 15.88 0.31
C LEU A 276 -19.76 16.76 1.21
N TYR A 277 -20.34 17.83 0.67
CA TYR A 277 -21.23 18.70 1.43
C TYR A 277 -22.54 18.03 1.80
N TYR A 278 -23.09 17.22 0.88
CA TYR A 278 -24.20 16.35 1.20
C TYR A 278 -23.84 15.41 2.35
N HIS A 279 -22.66 14.78 2.30
CA HIS A 279 -22.18 13.90 3.37
C HIS A 279 -22.13 14.59 4.73
N LEU A 280 -21.58 15.81 4.77
CA LEU A 280 -21.43 16.61 5.98
C LEU A 280 -22.76 17.14 6.53
N ASN A 281 -23.80 17.27 5.69
CA ASN A 281 -25.09 17.86 6.08
C ASN A 281 -26.28 16.89 5.99
N GLN A 282 -26.05 15.57 5.92
CA GLN A 282 -27.11 14.57 5.73
C GLN A 282 -28.28 14.74 6.71
N ALA A 283 -28.01 15.02 7.98
CA ALA A 283 -29.06 15.20 8.99
C ALA A 283 -29.99 16.38 8.67
N LYS A 284 -29.45 17.50 8.21
CA LYS A 284 -30.24 18.68 7.81
C LYS A 284 -31.01 18.41 6.52
N VAL A 285 -30.36 17.78 5.55
CA VAL A 285 -30.96 17.41 4.27
C VAL A 285 -32.17 16.49 4.46
N HIS A 286 -32.04 15.45 5.30
CA HIS A 286 -33.13 14.53 5.60
C HIS A 286 -34.27 15.13 6.43
N ALA A 287 -34.05 16.27 7.10
CA ALA A 287 -35.10 16.98 7.82
C ALA A 287 -36.03 17.77 6.88
N VAL A 288 -35.60 18.05 5.64
CA VAL A 288 -36.39 18.77 4.64
C VAL A 288 -37.26 17.78 3.85
N LYS A 289 -38.58 17.89 3.98
CA LYS A 289 -39.55 16.91 3.43
C LYS A 289 -39.63 16.86 1.90
N ASP A 290 -39.29 17.95 1.20
CA ASP A 290 -39.48 18.09 -0.25
C ASP A 290 -38.16 18.15 -1.04
N LEU A 291 -37.04 17.80 -0.40
CA LEU A 291 -35.72 17.86 -1.02
C LEU A 291 -35.37 16.52 -1.69
N VAL A 292 -35.28 16.54 -3.03
CA VAL A 292 -34.89 15.36 -3.82
C VAL A 292 -33.37 15.24 -3.85
N VAL A 293 -32.84 14.11 -3.40
CA VAL A 293 -31.40 13.80 -3.43
C VAL A 293 -31.08 12.99 -4.69
N PRO A 294 -30.12 13.43 -5.54
CA PRO A 294 -29.70 12.67 -6.71
C PRO A 294 -29.18 11.26 -6.36
N CYS A 295 -29.53 10.24 -7.15
CA CYS A 295 -29.19 8.82 -6.85
C CYS A 295 -27.70 8.54 -6.73
N ILE A 296 -26.89 9.31 -7.46
CA ILE A 296 -25.44 9.18 -7.51
C ILE A 296 -24.74 9.78 -6.28
N LEU A 297 -25.42 10.65 -5.54
CA LEU A 297 -24.81 11.41 -4.46
C LEU A 297 -24.45 10.56 -3.25
N PRO A 298 -25.34 9.67 -2.72
CA PRO A 298 -25.01 8.83 -1.58
C PRO A 298 -23.81 7.90 -1.77
N PRO A 299 -23.68 7.12 -2.87
CA PRO A 299 -22.51 6.27 -3.08
C PRO A 299 -21.24 7.11 -3.29
N ARG A 300 -21.32 8.22 -4.03
CA ARG A 300 -20.16 9.11 -4.27
C ARG A 300 -19.68 9.78 -2.98
N ALA A 301 -20.61 10.26 -2.16
CA ALA A 301 -20.34 10.85 -0.85
C ALA A 301 -19.59 9.87 0.08
N LYS A 302 -20.00 8.59 0.07
CA LYS A 302 -19.31 7.53 0.82
C LYS A 302 -17.87 7.35 0.35
N ASP A 303 -17.63 7.27 -0.96
CA ASP A 303 -16.27 7.07 -1.49
C ASP A 303 -15.36 8.25 -1.17
N ILE A 304 -15.86 9.48 -1.30
CA ILE A 304 -15.10 10.69 -0.97
C ILE A 304 -14.76 10.72 0.51
N ALA A 305 -15.75 10.49 1.39
CA ALA A 305 -15.55 10.55 2.83
C ALA A 305 -14.46 9.58 3.34
N LEU A 306 -14.29 8.43 2.68
CA LEU A 306 -13.30 7.41 3.04
C LEU A 306 -11.93 7.59 2.36
N GLN A 307 -11.86 8.29 1.23
CA GLN A 307 -10.59 8.59 0.56
C GLN A 307 -9.94 9.88 1.08
N LEU A 308 -10.75 10.87 1.48
CA LEU A 308 -10.27 12.22 1.79
C LEU A 308 -9.26 12.27 2.96
N PRO A 309 -9.39 11.51 4.05
CA PRO A 309 -8.39 11.51 5.12
C PRO A 309 -7.00 11.06 4.66
N TYR A 310 -6.92 10.14 3.70
CA TYR A 310 -5.65 9.72 3.09
C TYR A 310 -4.99 10.83 2.27
N LEU A 311 -5.78 11.52 1.46
CA LEU A 311 -5.28 12.63 0.65
C LEU A 311 -4.92 13.84 1.53
N LEU A 312 -5.65 14.04 2.62
CA LEU A 312 -5.35 15.07 3.62
C LEU A 312 -4.02 14.79 4.33
N ASP A 313 -3.72 13.54 4.70
CA ASP A 313 -2.39 13.15 5.23
C ASP A 313 -1.27 13.58 4.26
N VAL A 314 -1.41 13.25 2.97
CA VAL A 314 -0.41 13.63 1.95
C VAL A 314 -0.30 15.16 1.82
N PHE A 315 -1.44 15.87 1.79
CA PHE A 315 -1.45 17.33 1.70
C PHE A 315 -0.78 17.99 2.90
N VAL A 316 -1.07 17.52 4.12
CA VAL A 316 -0.49 18.04 5.37
C VAL A 316 1.02 17.81 5.39
N GLU A 317 1.48 16.59 5.10
CA GLU A 317 2.92 16.26 5.08
C GLU A 317 3.70 17.12 4.07
N LEU A 318 3.14 17.35 2.88
CA LEU A 318 3.75 18.21 1.87
C LEU A 318 3.70 19.69 2.27
N SER A 319 2.58 20.13 2.84
CA SER A 319 2.43 21.50 3.34
C SER A 319 3.42 21.82 4.46
N ILE A 320 3.67 20.87 5.37
CA ILE A 320 4.67 21.02 6.44
C ILE A 320 6.06 21.26 5.84
N LYS A 321 6.47 20.48 4.83
CA LYS A 321 7.75 20.67 4.14
C LYS A 321 7.84 22.05 3.48
N MET A 322 6.79 22.47 2.78
CA MET A 322 6.76 23.78 2.11
C MET A 322 6.81 24.96 3.10
N VAL A 323 6.09 24.86 4.22
CA VAL A 323 6.09 25.88 5.28
C VAL A 323 7.45 25.93 5.98
N ALA A 324 8.06 24.79 6.27
CA ALA A 324 9.37 24.71 6.90
C ALA A 324 10.46 25.35 6.03
N ASP A 325 10.46 25.08 4.71
CA ASP A 325 11.41 25.66 3.76
C ASP A 325 11.26 27.18 3.64
N LYS A 326 10.01 27.68 3.64
CA LYS A 326 9.71 29.11 3.51
C LYS A 326 9.75 29.88 4.84
N ARG A 327 9.77 29.19 5.98
CA ARG A 327 9.54 29.74 7.32
C ARG A 327 8.31 30.65 7.37
N SER A 328 7.19 30.13 6.85
CA SER A 328 5.93 30.87 6.76
C SER A 328 4.99 30.59 7.93
N ASP A 329 3.84 31.27 7.94
CA ASP A 329 2.76 31.08 8.90
C ASP A 329 2.23 29.63 8.90
N SER A 330 1.79 29.17 10.07
CA SER A 330 1.26 27.83 10.31
C SER A 330 -0.25 27.70 10.05
N ALA A 331 -0.93 28.79 9.66
CA ALA A 331 -2.38 28.84 9.43
C ALA A 331 -2.91 27.74 8.50
N THR A 332 -2.31 27.54 7.31
CA THR A 332 -2.73 26.47 6.37
C THR A 332 -2.67 25.09 7.03
N ILE A 333 -1.65 24.81 7.83
CA ILE A 333 -1.48 23.50 8.50
C ILE A 333 -2.55 23.33 9.58
N VAL A 334 -2.79 24.35 10.41
CA VAL A 334 -3.82 24.29 11.45
C VAL A 334 -5.21 24.12 10.84
N HIS A 335 -5.52 24.80 9.73
CA HIS A 335 -6.78 24.61 8.99
C HIS A 335 -6.90 23.19 8.42
N ALA A 336 -5.83 22.66 7.82
CA ALA A 336 -5.81 21.29 7.30
C ALA A 336 -5.99 20.25 8.42
N LEU A 337 -5.33 20.43 9.56
CA LEU A 337 -5.49 19.52 10.71
C LEU A 337 -6.90 19.55 11.31
N ARG A 338 -7.58 20.70 11.27
CA ARG A 338 -8.99 20.82 11.70
C ARG A 338 -9.97 20.15 10.76
N LEU A 339 -9.58 19.82 9.52
CA LEU A 339 -10.42 19.06 8.60
C LEU A 339 -10.59 17.60 9.03
N TYR A 340 -9.60 16.97 9.68
CA TYR A 340 -9.75 15.56 10.10
C TYR A 340 -10.96 15.32 11.02
N PRO A 341 -11.10 16.01 12.17
CA PRO A 341 -12.24 15.77 13.05
C PRO A 341 -13.54 16.23 12.37
N SER A 342 -13.46 17.23 11.49
CA SER A 342 -14.59 17.68 10.68
C SER A 342 -15.14 16.56 9.79
N LEU A 343 -14.26 15.81 9.12
CA LEU A 343 -14.60 14.67 8.29
C LEU A 343 -15.05 13.47 9.13
N ALA A 344 -14.42 13.22 10.27
CA ALA A 344 -14.77 12.09 11.13
C ALA A 344 -16.15 12.27 11.81
N GLN A 345 -16.50 13.50 12.17
CA GLN A 345 -17.72 13.79 12.93
C GLN A 345 -18.87 14.33 12.08
N GLY A 346 -18.58 14.70 10.83
CA GLY A 346 -19.57 15.12 9.85
C GLY A 346 -20.01 16.57 10.03
N SER A 347 -19.06 17.48 10.29
CA SER A 347 -19.33 18.93 10.35
C SER A 347 -18.06 19.72 10.07
N LEU A 348 -18.10 20.73 9.19
CA LEU A 348 -16.95 21.60 8.91
C LEU A 348 -16.65 22.60 10.04
N VAL A 349 -17.62 22.84 10.92
CA VAL A 349 -17.51 23.81 12.01
C VAL A 349 -17.80 23.09 13.33
N ALA A 350 -16.95 23.33 14.33
CA ALA A 350 -17.17 22.87 15.69
C ALA A 350 -18.16 23.79 16.42
N ASP A 351 -19.40 23.87 15.91
CA ASP A 351 -20.47 24.63 16.56
C ASP A 351 -21.17 23.80 17.66
N ALA A 352 -22.00 24.46 18.47
CA ALA A 352 -22.71 23.80 19.56
C ALA A 352 -23.60 22.65 19.08
N ALA A 353 -24.16 22.76 17.86
CA ALA A 353 -24.97 21.72 17.25
C ALA A 353 -24.12 20.49 16.87
N ALA A 354 -22.97 20.68 16.23
CA ALA A 354 -22.05 19.60 15.88
C ALA A 354 -21.49 18.90 17.13
N ILE A 355 -21.15 19.67 18.17
CA ILE A 355 -20.71 19.12 19.46
C ILE A 355 -21.84 18.31 20.13
N ALA A 356 -23.09 18.77 20.05
CA ALA A 356 -24.24 18.02 20.55
C ALA A 356 -24.48 16.72 19.76
N VAL A 357 -24.36 16.74 18.43
CA VAL A 357 -24.45 15.55 17.58
C VAL A 357 -23.33 14.56 17.89
N GLN A 358 -22.10 15.03 18.07
CA GLN A 358 -20.97 14.20 18.51
C GLN A 358 -21.26 13.57 19.88
N ARG A 359 -21.74 14.35 20.86
CA ARG A 359 -22.11 13.87 22.20
C ARG A 359 -23.20 12.79 22.14
N GLY A 360 -24.22 12.98 21.31
CA GLY A 360 -25.31 12.02 21.14
C GLY A 360 -24.89 10.65 20.58
N ARG A 361 -23.65 10.50 20.07
CA ARG A 361 -23.11 9.20 19.65
C ARG A 361 -22.57 8.37 20.81
N PHE A 362 -22.23 9.00 21.93
CA PHE A 362 -21.69 8.31 23.10
C PHE A 362 -22.82 7.75 23.99
N PRO A 363 -22.58 6.65 24.74
CA PRO A 363 -23.53 6.13 25.71
C PRO A 363 -23.90 7.16 26.78
N ASP A 364 -25.10 7.05 27.36
CA ASP A 364 -25.58 7.95 28.41
C ASP A 364 -24.58 8.05 29.58
N GLY A 365 -24.18 9.28 29.92
CA GLY A 365 -23.22 9.57 30.99
C GLY A 365 -21.74 9.54 30.58
N ALA A 366 -21.40 9.08 29.36
CA ALA A 366 -20.04 9.18 28.85
C ALA A 366 -19.72 10.63 28.43
N LYS A 367 -18.55 11.13 28.84
CA LYS A 367 -18.06 12.45 28.42
C LYS A 367 -17.39 12.35 27.05
N VAL A 368 -17.42 13.46 26.31
CA VAL A 368 -16.60 13.61 25.11
C VAL A 368 -15.14 13.38 25.49
N PRO A 369 -14.38 12.64 24.68
CA PRO A 369 -12.93 12.53 24.78
C PRO A 369 -12.24 13.86 25.04
N GLN A 370 -11.30 13.87 25.97
CA GLN A 370 -10.47 15.03 26.28
C GLN A 370 -9.00 14.63 26.26
N LEU A 371 -8.17 15.60 25.87
CA LEU A 371 -6.71 15.51 25.91
C LEU A 371 -6.19 16.45 26.99
N THR A 372 -5.19 15.99 27.72
CA THR A 372 -4.46 16.83 28.66
C THR A 372 -2.98 16.68 28.43
N LEU A 373 -2.31 17.80 28.22
CA LEU A 373 -0.87 17.86 28.04
C LEU A 373 -0.23 17.76 29.44
N THR A 374 0.37 16.60 29.73
CA THR A 374 0.98 16.34 31.05
C THR A 374 2.37 16.93 31.16
N GLU A 375 3.11 16.95 30.05
CA GLU A 375 4.47 17.47 29.98
C GLU A 375 4.75 18.00 28.58
N ALA A 376 5.25 19.24 28.47
CA ALA A 376 5.96 19.71 27.27
C ALA A 376 7.23 20.42 27.71
N THR A 377 8.37 19.94 27.22
CA THR A 377 9.69 20.46 27.61
C THR A 377 10.57 20.67 26.39
N LEU A 378 11.31 21.78 26.39
CA LEU A 378 12.35 22.07 25.39
C LEU A 378 13.70 21.75 26.03
N THR A 379 14.46 20.86 25.41
CA THR A 379 15.78 20.42 25.90
C THR A 379 16.79 20.44 24.78
N VAL A 380 18.04 20.80 25.10
CA VAL A 380 19.20 20.61 24.24
C VAL A 380 20.03 19.47 24.83
N ASP A 381 20.46 18.54 23.99
CA ASP A 381 21.19 17.37 24.47
C ASP A 381 22.59 17.77 24.96
N GLY A 382 22.85 17.58 26.25
CA GLY A 382 24.16 17.83 26.86
C GLY A 382 24.42 19.26 27.31
N GLU A 383 23.48 20.18 27.14
CA GLU A 383 23.63 21.61 27.49
C GLU A 383 22.44 22.12 28.33
N SER A 384 22.70 23.04 29.26
CA SER A 384 21.67 23.67 30.10
C SER A 384 21.06 24.92 29.46
N ASP A 385 21.86 25.63 28.66
CA ASP A 385 21.46 26.84 27.96
C ASP A 385 21.22 26.53 26.49
N VAL A 386 20.38 27.32 25.84
CA VAL A 386 20.13 27.20 24.39
C VAL A 386 20.87 28.33 23.69
N PHE A 387 21.71 28.00 22.71
CA PHE A 387 22.42 28.97 21.89
C PHE A 387 21.78 29.13 20.50
N PRO A 388 22.11 30.22 19.77
CA PRO A 388 21.58 30.44 18.44
C PRO A 388 22.00 29.33 17.47
N LYS A 389 21.03 28.81 16.72
CA LYS A 389 21.20 27.67 15.80
C LYS A 389 21.56 26.34 16.48
N ASP A 390 21.27 26.19 17.76
CA ASP A 390 21.33 24.88 18.40
C ASP A 390 20.16 24.00 17.96
N TRP A 391 20.37 22.70 18.08
CA TRP A 391 19.31 21.71 17.89
C TRP A 391 18.52 21.54 19.19
N VAL A 392 17.25 21.96 19.17
CA VAL A 392 16.35 21.89 20.31
C VAL A 392 15.36 20.76 20.10
N THR A 393 15.24 19.88 21.10
CA THR A 393 14.27 18.80 21.11
C THR A 393 13.06 19.20 21.95
N LEU A 394 11.87 19.21 21.33
CA LEU A 394 10.60 19.35 22.01
C LEU A 394 10.06 17.96 22.34
N ARG A 395 9.98 17.63 23.63
CA ARG A 395 9.32 16.42 24.13
C ARG A 395 7.92 16.76 24.61
N VAL A 396 6.92 16.00 24.16
CA VAL A 396 5.51 16.19 24.51
C VAL A 396 4.95 14.88 25.02
N THR A 397 4.31 14.92 26.19
CA THR A 397 3.53 13.83 26.76
C THR A 397 2.08 14.28 26.91
N CYS A 398 1.16 13.54 26.31
CA CYS A 398 -0.26 13.82 26.31
C CYS A 398 -1.04 12.62 26.86
N ALA A 399 -1.95 12.88 27.80
CA ALA A 399 -2.87 11.89 28.36
C ALA A 399 -4.24 11.97 27.68
N ARG A 400 -4.69 10.84 27.13
CA ARG A 400 -6.04 10.64 26.58
C ARG A 400 -6.99 10.23 27.72
N GLN A 401 -7.76 11.17 28.23
CA GLN A 401 -8.60 10.94 29.42
C GLN A 401 -9.68 9.87 29.24
N HIS A 402 -10.09 9.63 28.00
CA HIS A 402 -11.13 8.66 27.66
C HIS A 402 -10.60 7.23 27.51
N VAL A 403 -9.28 7.06 27.43
CA VAL A 403 -8.63 5.75 27.37
C VAL A 403 -8.36 5.29 28.80
N VAL A 404 -8.83 4.11 29.16
CA VAL A 404 -8.57 3.54 30.49
C VAL A 404 -7.11 3.11 30.58
N PRO A 405 -6.37 3.46 31.64
CA PRO A 405 -5.01 2.95 31.86
C PRO A 405 -4.98 1.42 31.72
N SER A 406 -3.98 0.90 31.00
CA SER A 406 -3.78 -0.53 30.73
C SER A 406 -4.73 -1.20 29.71
N LYS A 407 -5.62 -0.47 29.06
CA LYS A 407 -6.38 -0.98 27.89
C LYS A 407 -6.03 -0.20 26.63
N PRO A 408 -5.99 -0.86 25.45
CA PRO A 408 -5.85 -0.16 24.20
C PRO A 408 -7.09 0.72 23.95
N ALA A 409 -6.89 1.86 23.29
CA ALA A 409 -7.95 2.78 22.94
C ALA A 409 -8.97 2.08 22.04
N ALA A 410 -10.25 2.25 22.36
CA ALA A 410 -11.31 1.78 21.50
C ALA A 410 -11.34 2.60 20.20
N LYS A 411 -11.82 2.01 19.11
CA LYS A 411 -12.12 2.76 17.88
C LYS A 411 -13.13 3.86 18.20
N ALA A 412 -12.87 5.05 17.69
CA ALA A 412 -13.71 6.21 17.90
C ALA A 412 -15.11 6.03 17.28
N LEU A 413 -16.09 6.63 17.95
CA LEU A 413 -17.46 6.72 17.46
C LEU A 413 -17.55 7.90 16.48
N THR A 414 -17.69 7.56 15.20
CA THR A 414 -17.62 8.51 14.07
C THR A 414 -18.75 8.26 13.08
N ILE A 415 -18.88 9.10 12.06
CA ILE A 415 -19.82 8.83 10.96
C ILE A 415 -19.40 7.61 10.14
N TYR A 416 -18.11 7.26 10.14
CA TYR A 416 -17.58 6.10 9.45
C TYR A 416 -18.13 4.78 10.00
N ASP A 417 -18.59 4.75 11.25
CA ASP A 417 -19.16 3.57 11.91
C ASP A 417 -20.33 2.98 11.11
N LYS A 418 -21.13 3.85 10.46
CA LYS A 418 -22.27 3.44 9.62
C LYS A 418 -21.82 2.96 8.22
N ILE A 419 -20.60 3.29 7.82
CA ILE A 419 -20.08 3.08 6.48
C ILE A 419 -19.19 1.83 6.41
N ASP A 420 -18.18 1.77 7.28
CA ASP A 420 -17.25 0.67 7.48
C ASP A 420 -16.68 0.68 8.92
N PRO A 421 -17.10 -0.25 9.80
CA PRO A 421 -16.58 -0.35 11.16
C PRO A 421 -15.08 -0.67 11.26
N SER A 422 -14.48 -1.20 10.20
CA SER A 422 -13.06 -1.57 10.16
C SER A 422 -12.15 -0.47 9.64
N TYR A 423 -12.70 0.67 9.24
CA TYR A 423 -11.96 1.79 8.65
C TYR A 423 -10.84 2.33 9.55
N LEU A 424 -9.68 2.63 8.95
CA LEU A 424 -8.44 2.96 9.66
C LEU A 424 -8.54 4.27 10.47
N TYR A 425 -9.11 5.33 9.89
CA TYR A 425 -9.23 6.65 10.54
C TYR A 425 -10.31 6.71 11.63
N ARG A 426 -10.89 5.57 12.00
CA ARG A 426 -11.61 5.43 13.28
C ARG A 426 -10.65 5.33 14.47
N LYS A 427 -9.39 4.96 14.25
CA LYS A 427 -8.37 5.03 15.30
C LYS A 427 -8.01 6.48 15.54
N GLU A 428 -8.00 6.90 16.80
CA GLU A 428 -7.62 8.25 17.16
C GLU A 428 -6.13 8.46 16.89
N GLN A 429 -5.82 9.41 16.01
CA GLN A 429 -4.46 9.85 15.74
C GLN A 429 -4.28 11.24 16.35
N LEU A 430 -3.08 11.51 16.86
CA LEU A 430 -2.74 12.80 17.42
C LEU A 430 -1.73 13.49 16.51
N TRP A 431 -1.92 14.77 16.30
CA TRP A 431 -0.94 15.63 15.66
C TRP A 431 -0.42 16.64 16.65
N VAL A 432 0.89 16.82 16.70
CA VAL A 432 1.53 17.89 17.46
C VAL A 432 1.95 18.98 16.48
N VAL A 433 1.65 20.21 16.82
CA VAL A 433 2.07 21.40 16.09
C VAL A 433 2.71 22.36 17.07
N ALA A 434 3.94 22.78 16.77
CA ALA A 434 4.66 23.80 17.49
C ALA A 434 4.89 25.00 16.57
N TYR A 435 4.53 26.18 17.03
CA TYR A 435 4.76 27.43 16.30
C TYR A 435 5.13 28.56 17.27
N GLU A 436 5.74 29.61 16.74
CA GLU A 436 6.09 30.79 17.54
C GLU A 436 4.83 31.64 17.83
N GLY A 437 4.58 32.00 19.09
CA GLY A 437 3.33 32.63 19.51
C GLY A 437 3.09 34.05 18.97
N THR A 438 4.13 34.76 18.53
CA THR A 438 4.02 36.14 18.00
C THR A 438 3.90 36.17 16.48
N THR A 439 4.74 35.40 15.78
CA THR A 439 4.80 35.39 14.32
C THR A 439 3.93 34.30 13.70
N HIS A 440 3.46 33.34 14.50
CA HIS A 440 2.79 32.10 14.08
C HIS A 440 3.62 31.25 13.10
N THR A 441 4.93 31.50 13.03
CA THR A 441 5.86 30.72 12.20
C THR A 441 5.92 29.29 12.71
N LEU A 442 5.77 28.33 11.81
CA LEU A 442 5.87 26.91 12.14
C LEU A 442 7.30 26.57 12.59
N LEU A 443 7.43 25.94 13.76
CA LEU A 443 8.68 25.37 14.24
C LEU A 443 8.76 23.88 13.92
N GLY A 444 7.63 23.17 14.03
CA GLY A 444 7.52 21.78 13.64
C GLY A 444 6.09 21.27 13.76
N ALA A 445 5.74 20.28 12.93
CA ALA A 445 4.49 19.56 13.03
C ALA A 445 4.71 18.11 12.64
N TRP A 446 4.15 17.19 13.41
CA TRP A 446 4.29 15.76 13.17
C TRP A 446 3.12 14.96 13.73
N LYS A 447 2.94 13.78 13.15
CA LYS A 447 1.95 12.80 13.57
C LYS A 447 2.56 11.93 14.64
N VAL A 448 1.86 11.76 15.75
CA VAL A 448 2.33 10.96 16.87
C VAL A 448 2.17 9.47 16.57
N GLU A 449 3.25 8.71 16.71
CA GLU A 449 3.24 7.26 16.52
C GLU A 449 2.96 6.55 17.85
N ASP A 450 1.76 5.96 17.98
CA ASP A 450 1.40 5.13 19.13
C ASP A 450 0.82 3.78 18.65
N PRO A 451 1.67 2.75 18.49
CA PRO A 451 1.20 1.43 18.05
C PRO A 451 0.38 0.72 19.13
N SER A 452 0.47 1.15 20.38
CA SER A 452 -0.17 0.51 21.54
C SER A 452 -1.54 1.07 21.87
N ASP A 453 -1.97 2.14 21.19
CA ASP A 453 -3.23 2.87 21.44
C ASP A 453 -3.37 3.19 22.96
N SER A 454 -2.30 3.68 23.57
CA SER A 454 -2.14 3.81 25.02
C SER A 454 -2.84 5.05 25.60
N HIS A 455 -3.01 5.05 26.93
CA HIS A 455 -3.57 6.17 27.69
C HIS A 455 -2.66 7.41 27.68
N GLN A 456 -1.34 7.20 27.81
CA GLN A 456 -0.35 8.27 27.76
C GLN A 456 0.53 8.07 26.54
N VAL A 457 0.61 9.10 25.72
CA VAL A 457 1.42 9.10 24.51
C VAL A 457 2.52 10.12 24.66
N SER A 458 3.77 9.71 24.47
CA SER A 458 4.94 10.56 24.52
C SER A 458 5.69 10.48 23.21
N ASP A 459 6.06 11.65 22.68
CA ASP A 459 6.82 11.75 21.43
C ASP A 459 7.68 13.01 21.45
N ALA A 460 8.64 13.09 20.54
CA ALA A 460 9.56 14.22 20.47
C ALA A 460 9.93 14.60 19.04
N LEU A 461 10.09 15.90 18.80
CA LEU A 461 10.58 16.44 17.53
C LEU A 461 11.68 17.46 17.78
N GLY A 462 12.76 17.34 17.00
CA GLY A 462 13.85 18.31 16.99
C GLY A 462 13.67 19.40 15.94
N PHE A 463 14.02 20.64 16.29
CA PHE A 463 14.08 21.77 15.36
C PHE A 463 15.21 22.73 15.74
N TRP A 464 15.59 23.59 14.80
CA TRP A 464 16.65 24.57 15.00
C TRP A 464 16.19 25.78 15.80
N ALA A 465 16.95 26.18 16.82
CA ALA A 465 16.72 27.41 17.55
C ALA A 465 16.87 28.65 16.63
N PRO A 466 16.14 29.75 16.90
CA PRO A 466 16.31 31.01 16.20
C PRO A 466 17.78 31.50 16.23
N ALA A 467 18.20 32.18 15.16
CA ALA A 467 19.53 32.76 15.08
C ALA A 467 19.70 34.03 15.95
N SER A 468 18.59 34.64 16.36
CA SER A 468 18.57 35.78 17.26
C SER A 468 18.50 35.34 18.71
N THR A 469 19.16 36.08 19.59
CA THR A 469 19.10 35.86 21.03
C THR A 469 17.89 36.56 21.62
N GLY A 470 17.21 35.92 22.57
CA GLY A 470 16.00 36.44 23.18
C GLY A 470 15.11 35.35 23.77
N ALA A 471 14.03 35.77 24.41
CA ALA A 471 12.98 34.88 24.89
C ALA A 471 11.89 34.73 23.81
N PHE A 472 11.76 33.53 23.26
CA PHE A 472 10.76 33.19 22.25
C PHE A 472 9.63 32.40 22.90
N LYS A 473 8.38 32.78 22.62
CA LYS A 473 7.22 32.02 23.09
C LYS A 473 6.89 30.93 22.07
N VAL A 474 6.96 29.68 22.50
CA VAL A 474 6.62 28.51 21.67
C VAL A 474 5.26 28.01 22.12
N GLU A 475 4.27 28.06 21.24
CA GLU A 475 2.96 27.47 21.48
C GLU A 475 2.94 26.06 20.91
N VAL A 476 2.70 25.09 21.77
CA VAL A 476 2.56 23.67 21.42
C VAL A 476 1.09 23.33 21.49
N ARG A 477 0.56 22.74 20.42
CA ARG A 477 -0.81 22.21 20.34
C ARG A 477 -0.80 20.75 19.97
N VAL A 478 -1.60 19.96 20.66
CA VAL A 478 -1.88 18.56 20.36
C VAL A 478 -3.35 18.47 19.93
N LEU A 479 -3.59 18.06 18.69
CA LEU A 479 -4.93 17.98 18.10
C LEU A 479 -5.32 16.52 17.89
N SER A 480 -6.55 16.16 18.25
CA SER A 480 -7.16 14.89 17.86
C SER A 480 -7.65 14.95 16.41
N THR A 481 -7.35 13.93 15.61
CA THR A 481 -7.89 13.83 14.24
C THR A 481 -9.35 13.39 14.21
N THR A 482 -9.91 12.93 15.33
CA THR A 482 -11.17 12.18 15.29
C THR A 482 -12.32 12.88 15.99
N TYR A 483 -12.04 13.73 16.98
CA TYR A 483 -13.06 14.40 17.77
C TYR A 483 -13.01 15.92 17.59
N LEU A 484 -14.17 16.53 17.38
CA LEU A 484 -14.31 17.98 17.31
C LEU A 484 -14.01 18.60 18.67
N ASP A 485 -13.30 19.73 18.65
CA ASP A 485 -12.96 20.54 19.83
C ASP A 485 -12.14 19.77 20.90
N VAL A 486 -11.37 18.77 20.46
CA VAL A 486 -10.47 17.99 21.31
C VAL A 486 -9.04 18.35 20.97
N GLU A 487 -8.55 19.40 21.60
CA GLU A 487 -7.16 19.84 21.54
C GLU A 487 -6.61 20.15 22.94
N ALA A 488 -5.30 20.02 23.12
CA ALA A 488 -4.59 20.46 24.31
C ALA A 488 -3.46 21.40 23.89
N SER A 489 -3.25 22.48 24.63
CA SER A 489 -2.22 23.46 24.30
C SER A 489 -1.43 23.89 25.53
N GLN A 490 -0.15 24.22 25.31
CA GLN A 490 0.73 24.76 26.32
C GLN A 490 1.69 25.77 25.67
N THR A 491 1.92 26.89 26.34
CA THR A 491 2.93 27.88 25.92
C THR A 491 4.20 27.67 26.73
N LEU A 492 5.32 27.48 26.02
CA LEU A 492 6.66 27.36 26.56
C LEU A 492 7.47 28.61 26.25
N THR A 493 8.52 28.86 27.04
CA THR A 493 9.47 29.94 26.78
C THR A 493 10.83 29.35 26.43
N LEU A 494 11.32 29.64 25.24
CA LEU A 494 12.64 29.27 24.76
C LEU A 494 13.58 30.47 24.93
N ASN A 495 14.53 30.37 25.86
CA ASN A 495 15.51 31.43 26.10
C ASN A 495 16.80 31.14 25.33
N VAL A 496 17.04 31.87 24.25
CA VAL A 496 18.26 31.76 23.46
C VAL A 496 19.29 32.76 23.98
N VAL A 497 20.35 32.25 24.61
CA VAL A 497 21.41 33.04 25.25
C VAL A 497 22.57 33.24 24.27
N LYS A 498 23.33 34.33 24.42
CA LYS A 498 24.58 34.50 23.65
C LYS A 498 25.59 33.44 24.10
N GLN A 499 26.28 32.81 23.14
CA GLN A 499 27.43 31.98 23.48
C GLN A 499 28.43 32.83 24.29
N PRO A 500 28.92 32.32 25.43
CA PRO A 500 30.00 32.99 26.13
C PRO A 500 31.16 33.13 25.14
N GLN A 501 31.70 34.34 25.00
CA GLN A 501 32.91 34.54 24.21
C GLN A 501 33.97 33.61 24.80
N GLN A 502 34.30 32.52 24.11
CA GLN A 502 35.53 31.81 24.37
C GLN A 502 36.62 32.88 24.28
N HIS A 503 37.25 33.21 25.41
CA HIS A 503 38.53 33.88 25.35
C HIS A 503 39.36 33.03 24.41
N GLN A 504 39.75 33.63 23.28
CA GLN A 504 40.76 33.07 22.41
C GLN A 504 41.96 32.78 23.31
N SER A 505 42.08 31.54 23.78
CA SER A 505 43.38 30.99 24.13
C SER A 505 44.15 31.09 22.83
N THR A 506 45.00 32.11 22.74
CA THR A 506 45.97 32.32 21.68
C THR A 506 46.50 30.97 21.28
N SER A 507 46.17 30.58 20.05
CA SER A 507 46.66 29.38 19.40
C SER A 507 48.17 29.36 19.55
N ILE A 508 48.70 28.36 20.27
CA ILE A 508 50.11 27.97 20.28
C ILE A 508 50.41 27.24 18.95
N PHE A 509 50.17 27.93 17.85
CA PHE A 509 50.65 27.57 16.52
C PHE A 509 51.30 28.83 15.98
N GLU A 510 52.47 29.12 16.57
CA GLU A 510 53.45 30.05 16.04
C GLU A 510 54.01 29.41 14.77
N GLU A 511 53.92 30.16 13.67
CA GLU A 511 54.57 29.87 12.39
C GLU A 511 56.05 29.57 12.63
N LEU A 512 56.47 28.33 12.39
CA LEU A 512 57.86 27.99 12.14
C LEU A 512 58.09 28.09 10.63
N ASP A 513 58.29 29.31 10.16
CA ASP A 513 59.05 29.59 8.94
C ASP A 513 60.23 30.49 9.33
N SER A 514 61.38 29.87 9.62
CA SER A 514 62.71 30.44 9.35
C SER A 514 63.82 29.48 9.79
N ASP A 515 64.62 29.10 8.79
CA ASP A 515 66.07 28.94 8.84
C ASP A 515 66.70 27.61 9.33
N ASP A 516 67.39 26.99 8.36
CA ASP A 516 68.73 26.37 8.45
C ASP A 516 68.86 24.87 8.04
N GLU A 517 69.69 24.73 6.98
CA GLU A 517 70.49 23.57 6.49
C GLU A 517 69.85 22.42 5.68
#